data_AF-A0A9N9Y0K4-F1
#
_entry.id   AF-A0A9N9Y0K4-F1
#
_cell.length_a   1.000
_cell.length_b   1.000
_cell.length_c   1.000
_cell.angle_alpha   90.00
_cell.angle_beta   90.00
_cell.angle_gamma   90.00
#
_symmetry.space_group_name_H-M   'P 1'
#
loop_
_entity.id
_entity.type
_entity.pdbx_description
1 polymer ?
#
loop_
_entity_poly.entity_id
_entity_poly.type
_entity_poly.pdbx_seq_one_letter_code
_entity_poly.pdbx_strand_id
1 'polypeptide(L)' 'MKVFPLFVVLLAGAASAVDVKCHCGAKDMRSRCCTAYGGRESGDSCIFKNPTSTIRAAFVNCCPVGYNHFC' A
#
# COMPACT_ATOMS: atom_id res chain seq x y z
N MET A 1 -40.30 -15.00 3.19
CA MET A 1 -39.05 -15.78 3.42
C MET A 1 -37.98 -15.12 2.55
N LYS A 2 -37.00 -14.41 3.15
CA LYS A 2 -35.58 -14.84 3.31
C LYS A 2 -34.90 -14.99 1.92
N VAL A 3 -33.85 -14.27 1.51
CA VAL A 3 -32.63 -13.78 2.19
C VAL A 3 -32.00 -12.67 1.32
N PHE A 4 -31.51 -11.61 1.96
CA PHE A 4 -30.68 -10.56 1.35
C PHE A 4 -29.31 -11.12 0.90
N PRO A 5 -28.77 -10.78 -0.30
CA PRO A 5 -27.34 -10.91 -0.55
C PRO A 5 -26.60 -9.71 0.07
N LEU A 6 -26.67 -9.59 1.40
CA LEU A 6 -25.85 -8.71 2.23
C LEU A 6 -24.49 -9.38 2.55
N PHE A 7 -24.04 -10.30 1.70
CA PHE A 7 -22.97 -11.27 2.02
C PHE A 7 -21.83 -11.33 1.00
N VAL A 8 -21.62 -10.26 0.21
CA VAL A 8 -20.36 -10.04 -0.52
C VAL A 8 -19.62 -8.83 0.07
N VAL A 9 -19.71 -8.69 1.39
CA VAL A 9 -18.92 -7.74 2.20
C VAL A 9 -18.27 -8.56 3.30
N LEU A 10 -17.35 -9.49 2.98
CA LEU A 10 -16.57 -10.23 4.00
C LEU A 10 -15.35 -11.01 3.46
N LEU A 11 -14.85 -10.71 2.25
CA LEU A 11 -13.56 -11.23 1.76
C LEU A 11 -12.52 -10.13 1.43
N ALA A 12 -12.70 -8.93 1.95
CA ALA A 12 -11.57 -8.03 2.13
C ALA A 12 -10.85 -8.48 3.40
N GLY A 13 -10.08 -9.57 3.26
CA GLY A 13 -9.26 -10.14 4.30
C GLY A 13 -8.54 -9.01 5.04
N ALA A 14 -8.67 -9.05 6.37
CA ALA A 14 -7.80 -8.33 7.28
C ALA A 14 -6.37 -8.82 7.03
N ALA A 15 -5.74 -8.31 5.99
CA ALA A 15 -4.34 -8.53 5.68
C ALA A 15 -3.55 -7.73 6.70
N SER A 16 -3.14 -8.44 7.75
CA SER A 16 -2.11 -8.13 8.73
C SER A 16 -1.68 -6.67 8.82
N ALA A 17 -2.11 -6.07 9.92
CA ALA A 17 -1.62 -4.86 10.58
C ALA A 17 -0.12 -4.97 10.97
N VAL A 18 0.76 -5.17 9.98
CA VAL A 18 2.22 -5.11 10.13
C VAL A 18 2.76 -3.93 9.34
N ASP A 19 3.75 -3.25 9.90
CA ASP A 19 4.42 -2.15 9.21
C ASP A 19 5.02 -2.64 7.89
N VAL A 20 4.77 -1.90 6.81
CA VAL A 20 5.26 -2.25 5.48
C VAL A 20 6.33 -1.28 5.07
N LYS A 21 7.44 -1.83 4.61
CA LYS A 21 8.52 -1.06 4.02
C LYS A 21 8.43 -1.21 2.51
N CYS A 22 8.07 -0.13 1.84
CA CYS A 22 8.03 -0.06 0.40
C CYS A 22 9.22 0.71 -0.14
N HIS A 23 9.90 0.19 -1.16
CA HIS A 23 10.98 0.87 -1.87
C HIS A 23 10.53 1.28 -3.26
N CYS A 24 11.03 2.42 -3.73
CA CYS A 24 10.94 2.86 -5.12
C CYS A 24 12.29 3.49 -5.48
N GLY A 25 12.91 3.03 -6.57
CA GLY A 25 14.28 3.37 -6.95
C GLY A 25 14.48 4.85 -7.32
N ALA A 26 13.40 5.56 -7.66
CA ALA A 26 13.43 7.01 -7.83
C ALA A 26 13.09 7.70 -6.51
N LYS A 27 14.08 8.35 -5.88
CA LYS A 27 13.93 9.05 -4.59
C LYS A 27 12.79 10.09 -4.61
N ASP A 28 12.71 10.91 -5.65
CA ASP A 28 11.66 11.93 -5.79
C ASP A 28 10.26 11.29 -5.90
N MET A 29 10.15 10.17 -6.61
CA MET A 29 8.89 9.44 -6.76
C MET A 29 8.50 8.76 -5.45
N ARG A 30 9.47 8.11 -4.78
CA ARG A 30 9.29 7.48 -3.47
C ARG A 30 8.74 8.47 -2.47
N SER A 31 9.35 9.65 -2.33
CA SER A 31 8.91 10.68 -1.38
C SER A 31 7.48 11.10 -1.66
N ARG A 32 7.16 11.39 -2.93
CA ARG A 32 5.79 11.75 -3.35
C ARG A 32 4.78 10.64 -3.06
N CYS A 33 5.07 9.40 -3.42
CA CYS A 33 4.20 8.26 -3.15
C CYS A 33 4.06 7.99 -1.64
N CYS A 34 5.14 8.17 -0.87
CA CYS A 34 5.13 8.11 0.59
C CYS A 34 4.11 9.08 1.15
N THR A 35 4.28 10.36 0.82
CA THR A 35 3.46 11.44 1.36
C THR A 35 2.02 11.29 0.90
N ALA A 36 1.79 10.93 -0.36
CA ALA A 36 0.45 10.76 -0.93
C ALA A 36 -0.37 9.67 -0.22
N TYR A 37 0.27 8.58 0.23
CA TYR A 37 -0.40 7.46 0.88
C TYR A 37 -0.17 7.41 2.40
N GLY A 38 0.30 8.49 3.02
CA GLY A 38 0.47 8.59 4.48
C GLY A 38 1.60 7.73 5.05
N GLY A 39 2.58 7.37 4.23
CA GLY A 39 3.80 6.69 4.64
C GLY A 39 4.84 7.65 5.20
N ARG A 40 5.73 7.12 6.04
CA ARG A 40 6.87 7.84 6.59
C ARG A 40 8.16 7.39 5.88
N GLU A 41 8.91 8.34 5.34
CA GLU A 41 10.22 8.03 4.77
C GLU A 41 11.23 7.61 5.84
N SER A 42 11.98 6.56 5.56
CA SER A 42 13.08 6.04 6.39
C SER A 42 14.17 5.49 5.49
N GLY A 43 15.29 6.22 5.41
CA GLY A 43 16.40 5.87 4.51
C GLY A 43 15.93 5.76 3.08
N ASP A 44 16.05 4.56 2.49
CA ASP A 44 15.63 4.30 1.13
C ASP A 44 14.22 3.72 0.96
N SER A 45 13.43 3.70 2.02
CA SER A 45 12.11 3.07 2.04
C SER A 45 11.04 3.99 2.61
N CYS A 46 9.79 3.70 2.27
CA CYS A 46 8.59 4.24 2.83
C CYS A 46 7.98 3.25 3.80
N ILE A 47 7.83 3.66 5.06
CA ILE A 47 7.22 2.87 6.11
C ILE A 47 5.76 3.27 6.23
N PHE A 48 4.86 2.36 5.91
CA PHE A 48 3.44 2.51 6.17
C PHE A 48 3.09 1.75 7.43
N LYS A 49 2.49 2.45 8.41
CA LYS A 49 1.96 1.83 9.62
C LYS A 49 0.55 1.32 9.35
N ASN A 50 0.30 0.05 9.67
CA ASN A 50 -1.01 -0.57 9.44
C ASN A 50 -1.61 -0.34 8.03
N PRO A 51 -0.84 -0.49 6.94
CA PRO A 51 -1.38 -0.24 5.62
C PRO A 51 -2.40 -1.31 5.27
N THR A 52 -3.48 -0.88 4.64
CA THR A 52 -4.38 -1.80 3.95
C THR A 52 -3.68 -2.40 2.72
N SER A 53 -4.13 -3.57 2.27
CA SER A 53 -3.65 -4.16 1.00
C SER A 53 -3.75 -3.18 -0.17
N THR A 54 -4.75 -2.29 -0.13
CA THR A 54 -4.94 -1.22 -1.12
C THR A 54 -3.80 -0.21 -1.11
N ILE A 55 -3.28 0.20 0.05
CA ILE A 55 -2.16 1.14 0.14
C ILE A 55 -0.89 0.53 -0.46
N ARG A 56 -0.62 -0.77 -0.22
CA ARG A 56 0.51 -1.47 -0.83
C ARG A 56 0.43 -1.45 -2.36
N ALA A 57 -0.72 -1.85 -2.90
CA ALA A 57 -0.95 -1.87 -4.35
C ALA A 57 -0.91 -0.46 -4.96
N ALA A 58 -1.42 0.56 -4.27
CA ALA A 58 -1.38 1.93 -4.72
C ALA A 58 0.05 2.49 -4.75
N PHE A 59 0.89 2.16 -3.75
CA PHE A 59 2.29 2.57 -3.74
C PHE A 59 3.08 1.95 -4.89
N VAL A 60 2.92 0.65 -5.13
CA VAL A 60 3.51 -0.06 -6.27
C VAL A 60 3.09 0.60 -7.59
N ASN A 61 1.80 0.91 -7.78
CA ASN A 61 1.31 1.60 -8.97
C ASN A 61 1.83 3.04 -9.11
N CYS A 62 2.12 3.71 -8.00
CA CYS A 62 2.67 5.06 -8.01
C CYS A 62 4.14 5.07 -8.46
N CYS A 63 4.88 3.97 -8.28
CA CYS A 63 6.23 3.84 -8.83
C CYS A 63 6.15 3.19 -10.24
N PRO A 64 6.44 3.92 -11.33
CA PRO A 64 6.27 3.38 -12.68
C PRO A 64 7.17 2.17 -12.93
N VAL A 65 6.70 1.26 -13.79
CA VAL A 65 7.29 -0.08 -14.08
C VAL A 65 8.77 -0.05 -14.51
N GLY A 66 9.31 1.12 -14.86
CA GLY A 66 10.73 1.32 -15.18
C GLY A 66 11.66 1.51 -13.96
N TYR A 67 11.12 1.59 -12.74
CA TYR A 67 11.91 1.72 -11.51
C TYR A 67 11.77 0.47 -10.65
N ASN A 68 12.88 0.01 -10.05
CA ASN A 68 12.86 -1.05 -9.05
C ASN A 68 11.96 -0.64 -7.88
N HIS A 69 10.90 -1.40 -7.64
CA HIS A 69 9.99 -1.17 -6.51
C HIS A 69 9.57 -2.49 -5.87
N PHE A 70 9.39 -2.46 -4.54
CA PHE A 70 8.93 -3.61 -3.77
C PHE A 70 8.20 -3.15 -2.49
N CYS A 71 7.21 -3.91 -2.05
CA CYS A 71 6.43 -3.85 -0.81
C CYS A 71 6.05 -5.30 -0.43
#